data_AF-A0A2V5ZM04-F1
#
_entry.id   AF-A0A2V5ZM04-F1
#
_cell.length_a   1.000
_cell.length_b   1.000
_cell.length_c   1.000
_cell.angle_alpha   90.00
_cell.angle_beta   90.00
_cell.angle_gamma   90.00
#
_symmetry.space_group_name_H-M   'P 1'
#
loop_
_entity.id
_entity.type
_entity.pdbx_description
1 polymer ?
#
loop_
_entity_poly.entity_id
_entity_poly.type
_entity_poly.pdbx_seq_one_letter_code
_entity_poly.pdbx_strand_id
1 'polypeptide(L)'
;IGISDMIIPKEKQTELENAYKQIRLVEQQYRKGIITDGERYNKIIDIWTHAGDEISSVMFRTLEHNEGRKELNPVYLMVDSGARGNRQQVRQLAGMRGLMAKPSGEIIERPITSNFREGLSVLEYFISTHGARKGLADTALKTADSGYLTRKLVDAAQDVIINLEDCGTVNGIVVRSIYEGDEEVVDLGQRIIGRVSCETIADPVEKKKKIVKANQLIDEKIAADLQRIGVESLKIRSVLTCECGRGVCAMCYGRNLATGQFVKMGEAVGIIAAQSIGEPGTQLTMRTFHIGGTASQ
;
A
#
# COMPACT_ATOMS: atom_id res chain seq x y z
N ILE A 1 8.06 11.17 -23.88
CA ILE A 1 9.29 10.89 -23.11
C ILE A 1 10.42 10.71 -24.10
N GLY A 2 11.36 11.66 -24.11
CA GLY A 2 12.61 11.60 -24.84
C GLY A 2 13.81 11.52 -23.90
N ILE A 3 15.00 11.30 -24.48
CA ILE A 3 16.26 11.27 -23.71
C ILE A 3 16.56 12.63 -23.04
N SER A 4 16.09 13.72 -23.64
CA SER A 4 16.19 15.08 -23.12
C SER A 4 15.43 15.28 -21.82
N ASP A 5 14.33 14.54 -21.62
CA ASP A 5 13.41 14.75 -20.49
C ASP A 5 13.98 14.17 -19.19
N MET A 6 14.92 13.21 -19.29
CA MET A 6 15.50 12.50 -18.15
C MET A 6 16.72 13.22 -17.57
N ILE A 7 16.55 14.42 -17.00
CA ILE A 7 17.67 15.30 -16.60
C ILE A 7 18.47 14.71 -15.43
N ILE A 8 19.79 14.56 -15.61
CA ILE A 8 20.71 14.07 -14.57
C ILE A 8 21.18 15.28 -13.75
N PRO A 9 21.03 15.28 -12.41
CA PRO A 9 21.48 16.38 -11.57
C PRO A 9 23.01 16.48 -11.57
N LYS A 10 23.54 17.71 -11.61
CA LYS A 10 25.00 17.97 -11.64
C LYS A 10 25.65 17.63 -10.30
N GLU A 11 24.89 17.82 -9.22
CA GLU A 11 25.25 17.55 -7.84
C GLU A 11 25.51 16.06 -7.58
N LYS A 12 25.00 15.17 -8.45
CA LYS A 12 25.20 13.71 -8.32
C LYS A 12 26.66 13.33 -8.13
N GLN A 13 27.57 13.91 -8.91
CA GLN A 13 29.00 13.56 -8.82
C GLN A 13 29.57 13.94 -7.45
N THR A 14 29.22 15.12 -6.95
CA THR A 14 29.63 15.60 -5.63
C THR A 14 29.13 14.68 -4.52
N GLU A 15 27.87 14.25 -4.59
CA GLU A 15 27.29 13.32 -3.60
C GLU A 15 27.96 11.94 -3.63
N LEU A 16 28.24 11.41 -4.82
CA LEU A 16 28.97 10.15 -4.96
C LEU A 16 30.39 10.25 -4.38
N GLU A 17 31.11 11.33 -4.64
CA GLU A 17 32.43 11.56 -4.07
C GLU A 17 32.41 11.64 -2.54
N ASN A 18 31.40 12.29 -1.97
CA ASN A 18 31.20 12.38 -0.53
C ASN A 18 30.92 10.99 0.07
N ALA A 19 30.04 10.20 -0.53
CA ALA A 19 29.77 8.83 -0.13
C ALA A 19 31.05 7.97 -0.15
N TYR A 20 31.84 8.04 -1.24
CA TYR A 20 33.11 7.32 -1.33
C TYR A 20 34.14 7.77 -0.29
N LYS A 21 34.18 9.06 0.09
CA LYS A 21 35.04 9.55 1.19
C LYS A 21 34.62 8.92 2.51
N GLN A 22 33.32 8.89 2.81
CA GLN A 22 32.79 8.28 4.04
C GLN A 22 33.08 6.78 4.11
N ILE A 23 32.88 6.05 3.01
CA ILE A 23 33.17 4.61 2.95
C ILE A 23 34.66 4.33 3.21
N ARG A 24 35.58 5.14 2.64
CA ARG A 24 37.01 5.01 2.94
C ARG A 24 37.34 5.19 4.41
N LEU A 25 36.64 6.09 5.12
CA LEU A 25 36.80 6.25 6.57
C LEU A 25 36.33 5.01 7.32
N VAL A 26 35.19 4.43 6.94
CA VAL A 26 34.66 3.19 7.52
C VAL A 26 35.61 2.02 7.28
N GLU A 27 36.15 1.87 6.07
CA GLU A 27 37.16 0.84 5.77
C GLU A 27 38.45 1.03 6.59
N GLN A 28 38.90 2.27 6.78
CA GLN A 28 40.06 2.55 7.62
C GLN A 28 39.81 2.20 9.09
N GLN A 29 38.61 2.48 9.62
CA GLN A 29 38.22 2.11 10.97
C GLN A 29 38.21 0.59 11.14
N TYR A 30 37.70 -0.14 10.15
CA TYR A 30 37.71 -1.59 10.13
C TYR A 30 39.15 -2.15 10.12
N ARG A 31 40.02 -1.63 9.25
CA ARG A 31 41.45 -2.03 9.20
C ARG A 31 42.20 -1.74 10.49
N LYS A 32 41.80 -0.71 11.24
CA LYS A 32 42.36 -0.36 12.56
C LYS A 32 41.77 -1.20 13.71
N GLY A 33 40.81 -2.09 13.43
CA GLY A 33 40.14 -2.91 14.44
C GLY A 33 39.18 -2.15 15.35
N ILE A 34 38.72 -0.96 14.93
CA ILE A 34 37.81 -0.12 15.72
C ILE A 34 36.36 -0.62 15.62
N ILE A 35 35.98 -1.20 14.48
CA ILE A 35 34.62 -1.69 14.20
C ILE A 35 34.69 -3.15 13.74
N THR A 36 33.60 -3.88 13.94
CA THR A 36 33.42 -5.25 13.45
C THR A 36 33.01 -5.28 11.97
N ASP A 37 33.08 -6.44 11.31
CA ASP A 37 32.68 -6.57 9.91
C ASP A 37 31.17 -6.37 9.70
N GLY A 38 30.34 -6.79 10.65
CA GLY A 38 28.89 -6.54 10.61
C GLY A 38 28.55 -5.05 10.73
N GLU A 39 29.23 -4.32 11.61
CA GLU A 39 29.08 -2.86 11.72
C GLU A 39 29.60 -2.14 10.47
N ARG A 40 30.69 -2.62 9.88
CA ARG A 40 31.20 -2.11 8.59
C ARG A 40 30.13 -2.28 7.50
N TYR A 41 29.56 -3.47 7.37
CA TYR A 41 28.51 -3.78 6.40
C TYR A 41 27.30 -2.84 6.52
N ASN A 42 26.75 -2.73 7.74
CA ASN A 42 25.59 -1.88 7.99
C ASN A 42 25.89 -0.40 7.70
N LYS A 43 27.04 0.11 8.15
CA LYS A 43 27.45 1.49 7.87
C LYS A 43 27.59 1.77 6.37
N ILE A 44 28.12 0.83 5.59
CA ILE A 44 28.25 0.99 4.13
C ILE A 44 26.86 1.07 3.48
N ILE A 45 25.93 0.21 3.91
CA ILE A 45 24.54 0.24 3.41
C ILE A 45 23.86 1.57 3.75
N ASP A 46 24.00 2.03 4.98
CA ASP A 46 23.40 3.29 5.44
C ASP A 46 23.93 4.48 4.64
N ILE A 47 25.25 4.55 4.40
CA ILE A 47 25.88 5.60 3.58
C ILE A 47 25.31 5.60 2.16
N TRP A 48 25.18 4.42 1.53
CA TRP A 48 24.65 4.32 0.17
C TRP A 48 23.15 4.62 0.08
N THR A 49 22.40 4.27 1.12
CA THR A 49 20.97 4.56 1.21
C THR A 49 20.78 6.07 1.29
N HIS A 50 21.47 6.72 2.21
CA HIS A 50 21.43 8.17 2.39
C HIS A 50 21.87 8.92 1.12
N ALA A 51 23.02 8.56 0.53
CA ALA A 51 23.50 9.18 -0.70
C ALA A 51 22.49 9.04 -1.86
N GLY A 52 21.84 7.90 -1.96
CA GLY A 52 20.86 7.67 -3.00
C GLY A 52 19.54 8.42 -2.78
N ASP A 53 19.14 8.66 -1.54
CA ASP A 53 17.97 9.47 -1.21
C ASP A 53 18.23 10.97 -1.46
N GLU A 54 19.44 11.45 -1.14
CA GLU A 54 19.86 12.82 -1.49
C GLU A 54 19.93 13.03 -3.01
N ILE A 55 20.53 12.10 -3.76
CA ILE A 55 20.53 12.16 -5.24
C ILE A 55 19.10 12.17 -5.78
N SER A 56 18.21 11.38 -5.20
CA SER A 56 16.80 11.33 -5.58
C SER A 56 16.10 12.66 -5.29
N SER A 57 16.32 13.26 -4.12
CA SER A 57 15.71 14.53 -3.71
C SER A 57 16.13 15.67 -4.64
N VAL A 58 17.44 15.76 -4.95
CA VAL A 58 17.99 16.77 -5.86
C VAL A 58 17.48 16.55 -7.28
N MET A 59 17.51 15.31 -7.78
CA MET A 59 16.98 14.97 -9.11
C MET A 59 15.52 15.41 -9.27
N PHE A 60 14.67 15.16 -8.26
CA PHE A 60 13.26 15.57 -8.30
C PHE A 60 13.10 17.08 -8.39
N ARG A 61 13.86 17.83 -7.60
CA ARG A 61 13.87 19.31 -7.67
C ARG A 61 14.34 19.81 -9.03
N THR A 62 15.35 19.18 -9.63
CA THR A 62 15.84 19.52 -10.97
C THR A 62 14.77 19.30 -12.05
N LEU A 63 14.02 18.20 -11.96
CA LEU A 63 12.93 17.89 -12.89
C LEU A 63 11.73 18.83 -12.73
N GLU A 64 11.39 19.20 -11.50
CA GLU A 64 10.32 20.17 -11.19
C GLU A 64 10.61 21.54 -11.80
N HIS A 65 11.84 22.04 -11.62
CA HIS A 65 12.25 23.33 -12.17
C HIS A 65 12.60 23.28 -13.66
N ASN A 66 12.71 22.08 -14.25
CA ASN A 66 13.05 21.82 -15.65
C ASN A 66 14.20 22.69 -16.19
N GLU A 67 15.29 22.82 -15.42
CA GLU A 67 16.43 23.70 -15.72
C GLU A 67 16.06 25.20 -15.96
N GLY A 68 14.96 25.67 -15.37
CA GLY A 68 14.46 27.04 -15.52
C GLY A 68 13.66 27.28 -16.80
N ARG A 69 13.27 26.23 -17.53
CA ARG A 69 12.36 26.36 -18.68
C ARG A 69 10.95 26.68 -18.22
N LYS A 70 10.21 27.45 -19.03
CA LYS A 70 8.79 27.78 -18.76
C LYS A 70 7.87 26.57 -18.89
N GLU A 71 8.28 25.56 -19.65
CA GLU A 71 7.52 24.33 -19.85
C GLU A 71 7.81 23.35 -18.72
N LEU A 72 6.78 22.64 -18.28
CA LEU A 72 6.94 21.56 -17.30
C LEU A 72 7.58 20.34 -17.96
N ASN A 73 8.44 19.65 -17.21
CA ASN A 73 9.05 18.42 -17.69
C ASN A 73 7.98 17.31 -17.86
N PRO A 74 7.89 16.62 -19.01
CA PRO A 74 6.90 15.55 -19.21
C PRO A 74 7.03 14.39 -18.23
N VAL A 75 8.25 14.02 -17.81
CA VAL A 75 8.49 12.95 -16.83
C VAL A 75 8.01 13.38 -15.45
N TYR A 76 8.24 14.64 -15.07
CA TYR A 76 7.72 15.20 -13.83
C TYR A 76 6.19 15.18 -13.82
N LEU A 77 5.55 15.68 -14.89
CA LEU A 77 4.10 15.70 -15.05
C LEU A 77 3.47 14.30 -14.91
N MET A 78 4.08 13.27 -15.50
CA MET A 78 3.54 11.90 -15.43
C MET A 78 3.54 11.31 -14.02
N VAL A 79 4.53 11.70 -13.21
CA VAL A 79 4.71 11.21 -11.83
C VAL A 79 3.86 12.03 -10.86
N ASP A 80 3.86 13.35 -11.00
CA ASP A 80 3.08 14.28 -10.17
C ASP A 80 1.57 14.11 -10.38
N SER A 81 1.12 13.93 -11.62
CA SER A 81 -0.28 13.64 -11.93
C SER A 81 -0.75 12.26 -11.47
N GLY A 82 0.16 11.37 -11.06
CA GLY A 82 -0.15 9.97 -10.75
C GLY A 82 -0.58 9.14 -11.96
N ALA A 83 -0.49 9.66 -13.19
CA ALA A 83 -0.92 8.97 -14.39
C ALA A 83 -0.11 7.69 -14.64
N ARG A 84 1.22 7.78 -14.54
CA ARG A 84 2.12 6.62 -14.64
C ARG A 84 3.52 6.99 -14.18
N GLY A 85 4.07 6.18 -13.28
CA GLY A 85 5.41 6.39 -12.77
C GLY A 85 5.38 6.66 -11.27
N ASN A 86 6.46 6.29 -10.59
CA ASN A 86 6.65 6.66 -9.18
C ASN A 86 8.05 7.28 -8.99
N ARG A 87 8.28 7.86 -7.80
CA ARG A 87 9.54 8.54 -7.52
C ARG A 87 10.77 7.63 -7.67
N GLN A 88 10.63 6.37 -7.27
CA GLN A 88 11.68 5.37 -7.36
C GLN A 88 12.05 5.00 -8.81
N GLN A 89 11.08 4.94 -9.72
CA GLN A 89 11.30 4.65 -11.13
C GLN A 89 12.07 5.79 -11.81
N VAL A 90 11.71 7.04 -11.53
CA VAL A 90 12.45 8.21 -12.05
C VAL A 90 13.87 8.24 -11.51
N ARG A 91 14.06 7.91 -10.21
CA ARG A 91 15.39 7.78 -9.60
C ARG A 91 16.28 6.81 -10.37
N GLN A 92 15.75 5.68 -10.83
CA GLN A 92 16.51 4.72 -11.65
C GLN A 92 16.82 5.23 -13.07
N LEU A 93 15.99 6.12 -13.62
CA LEU A 93 16.18 6.68 -14.96
C LEU A 93 17.29 7.73 -15.00
N ALA A 94 17.28 8.68 -14.05
CA ALA A 94 18.14 9.87 -14.11
C ALA A 94 18.99 10.14 -12.84
N GLY A 95 18.72 9.45 -11.74
CA GLY A 95 19.48 9.57 -10.49
C GLY A 95 20.58 8.52 -10.41
N MET A 96 20.34 7.49 -9.61
CA MET A 96 21.17 6.29 -9.52
C MET A 96 20.26 5.07 -9.30
N ARG A 97 20.68 3.90 -9.77
CA ARG A 97 19.90 2.67 -9.57
C ARG A 97 19.97 2.16 -8.12
N GLY A 98 21.09 2.38 -7.43
CA GLY A 98 21.22 2.13 -5.98
C GLY A 98 21.60 0.70 -5.61
N LEU A 99 21.25 0.32 -4.39
CA LEU A 99 21.53 -0.98 -3.80
C LEU A 99 20.61 -2.07 -4.40
N MET A 100 21.14 -3.29 -4.48
CA MET A 100 20.48 -4.44 -5.09
C MET A 100 20.46 -5.59 -4.07
N ALA A 101 19.39 -6.36 -4.04
CA ALA A 101 19.29 -7.55 -3.19
C ALA A 101 19.81 -8.80 -3.94
N LYS A 102 20.52 -9.67 -3.22
CA LYS A 102 20.81 -11.04 -3.64
C LYS A 102 19.52 -11.88 -3.59
N PRO A 103 19.50 -13.05 -4.26
CA PRO A 103 18.36 -13.96 -4.14
C PRO A 103 18.12 -14.49 -2.71
N SER A 104 19.12 -14.40 -1.82
CA SER A 104 19.00 -14.71 -0.39
C SER A 104 18.30 -13.63 0.42
N GLY A 105 18.08 -12.44 -0.14
CA GLY A 105 17.54 -11.26 0.56
C GLY A 105 18.61 -10.30 1.11
N GLU A 106 19.87 -10.72 1.17
CA GLU A 106 20.97 -9.83 1.59
C GLU A 106 21.21 -8.71 0.58
N ILE A 107 21.52 -7.51 1.07
CA ILE A 107 21.89 -6.38 0.22
C ILE A 107 23.34 -6.49 -0.22
N ILE A 108 23.60 -6.25 -1.50
CA ILE A 108 24.95 -6.23 -2.06
C ILE A 108 25.61 -4.89 -1.70
N GLU A 109 26.74 -4.94 -0.99
CA GLU A 109 27.48 -3.74 -0.52
C GLU A 109 27.89 -2.78 -1.64
N ARG A 110 28.09 -3.31 -2.86
CA ARG A 110 28.48 -2.53 -4.03
C ARG A 110 27.23 -2.08 -4.79
N PRO A 111 26.87 -0.78 -4.74
CA PRO A 111 25.68 -0.29 -5.44
C PRO A 111 25.94 -0.13 -6.94
N ILE A 112 24.85 0.14 -7.66
CA ILE A 112 24.88 0.62 -9.03
C ILE A 112 24.76 2.15 -8.99
N THR A 113 25.87 2.84 -9.22
CA THR A 113 25.93 4.32 -9.23
C THR A 113 25.40 4.92 -10.53
N SER A 114 25.45 4.14 -11.60
CA SER A 114 24.95 4.52 -12.91
C SER A 114 23.41 4.51 -12.95
N ASN A 115 22.83 5.26 -13.88
CA ASN A 115 21.39 5.24 -14.17
C ASN A 115 21.13 4.76 -15.60
N PHE A 116 19.84 4.56 -15.96
CA PHE A 116 19.51 4.06 -17.30
C PHE A 116 19.84 5.04 -18.43
N ARG A 117 19.86 6.36 -18.17
CA ARG A 117 20.28 7.35 -19.18
C ARG A 117 21.78 7.30 -19.45
N GLU A 118 22.59 7.06 -18.42
CA GLU A 118 24.06 6.92 -18.53
C GLU A 118 24.47 5.55 -19.10
N GLY A 119 23.63 4.53 -18.90
CA GLY A 119 23.93 3.15 -19.21
C GLY A 119 24.57 2.40 -18.03
N LEU A 120 24.51 1.07 -18.08
CA LEU A 120 25.08 0.20 -17.05
C LEU A 120 26.30 -0.52 -17.58
N SER A 121 27.35 -0.65 -16.76
CA SER A 121 28.46 -1.56 -17.06
C SER A 121 27.99 -3.02 -17.03
N VAL A 122 28.77 -3.93 -17.64
CA VAL A 122 28.47 -5.37 -17.67
C VAL A 122 28.27 -5.93 -16.25
N LEU A 123 29.10 -5.49 -15.30
CA LEU A 123 29.02 -5.95 -13.91
C LEU A 123 27.77 -5.40 -13.20
N GLU A 124 27.46 -4.12 -13.36
CA GLU A 124 26.25 -3.52 -12.78
C GLU A 124 24.99 -4.16 -13.34
N TYR A 125 24.96 -4.40 -14.65
CA TYR A 125 23.86 -5.11 -15.30
C TYR A 125 23.71 -6.51 -14.72
N PHE A 126 24.80 -7.28 -14.62
CA PHE A 126 24.80 -8.63 -14.05
C PHE A 126 24.30 -8.65 -12.59
N ILE A 127 24.74 -7.72 -11.76
CA ILE A 127 24.25 -7.55 -10.38
C ILE A 127 22.73 -7.32 -10.39
N SER A 128 22.23 -6.45 -11.27
CA SER A 128 20.80 -6.15 -11.35
C SER A 128 19.92 -7.34 -11.78
N THR A 129 20.48 -8.32 -12.48
CA THR A 129 19.73 -9.51 -12.93
C THR A 129 19.32 -10.42 -11.78
N HIS A 130 20.05 -10.44 -10.67
CA HIS A 130 19.77 -11.31 -9.53
C HIS A 130 18.42 -10.98 -8.89
N GLY A 131 18.24 -9.71 -8.52
CA GLY A 131 16.99 -9.20 -7.95
C GLY A 131 15.83 -9.30 -8.94
N ALA A 132 16.06 -8.93 -10.20
CA ALA A 132 15.04 -9.00 -11.25
C ALA A 132 14.54 -10.45 -11.48
N ARG A 133 15.45 -11.42 -11.56
CA ARG A 133 15.09 -12.83 -11.75
C ARG A 133 14.35 -13.39 -10.54
N LYS A 134 14.78 -13.05 -9.32
CA LYS A 134 14.10 -13.45 -8.08
C LYS A 134 12.68 -12.88 -8.02
N GLY A 135 12.52 -11.60 -8.32
CA GLY A 135 11.21 -10.94 -8.39
C GLY A 135 10.28 -11.59 -9.41
N LEU A 136 10.74 -11.84 -10.63
CA LEU A 136 9.95 -12.52 -11.67
C LEU A 136 9.57 -13.95 -11.28
N ALA A 137 10.51 -14.71 -10.70
CA ALA A 137 10.24 -16.07 -10.24
C ALA A 137 9.23 -16.10 -9.09
N ASP A 138 9.38 -15.21 -8.10
CA ASP A 138 8.48 -15.13 -6.96
C ASP A 138 7.08 -14.68 -7.39
N THR A 139 6.96 -13.74 -8.32
CA THR A 139 5.65 -13.39 -8.88
C THR A 139 5.01 -14.61 -9.55
N ALA A 140 5.75 -15.35 -10.38
CA ALA A 140 5.21 -16.52 -11.06
C ALA A 140 4.76 -17.63 -10.09
N LEU A 141 5.54 -17.88 -9.02
CA LEU A 141 5.24 -18.91 -8.03
C LEU A 141 4.08 -18.50 -7.11
N LYS A 142 4.16 -17.31 -6.50
CA LYS A 142 3.18 -16.88 -5.48
C LYS A 142 1.81 -16.54 -6.06
N THR A 143 1.72 -16.26 -7.37
CA THR A 143 0.42 -16.09 -8.04
C THR A 143 -0.43 -17.35 -7.93
N ALA A 144 0.18 -18.54 -7.99
CA ALA A 144 -0.52 -19.80 -7.81
C ALA A 144 -1.08 -19.95 -6.38
N ASP A 145 -0.32 -19.54 -5.37
CA ASP A 145 -0.75 -19.60 -3.97
C ASP A 145 -1.95 -18.68 -3.70
N SER A 146 -1.93 -17.47 -4.23
CA SER A 146 -3.05 -16.51 -4.11
C SER A 146 -4.31 -17.01 -4.83
N GLY A 147 -4.15 -17.64 -6.00
CA GLY A 147 -5.26 -18.31 -6.69
C GLY A 147 -5.82 -19.49 -5.90
N TYR A 148 -4.95 -20.31 -5.31
CA TYR A 148 -5.35 -21.44 -4.46
C TYR A 148 -6.07 -20.99 -3.18
N LEU A 149 -5.61 -19.90 -2.55
CA LEU A 149 -6.31 -19.26 -1.44
C LEU A 149 -7.71 -18.80 -1.84
N THR A 150 -7.84 -18.14 -3.00
CA THR A 150 -9.13 -17.69 -3.51
C THR A 150 -10.09 -18.86 -3.70
N ARG A 151 -9.61 -19.98 -4.25
CA ARG A 151 -10.41 -21.21 -4.37
C ARG A 151 -10.89 -21.71 -3.02
N LYS A 152 -10.01 -21.78 -2.01
CA LYS A 152 -10.38 -22.18 -0.64
C LYS A 152 -11.40 -21.24 0.00
N LEU A 153 -11.27 -19.93 -0.23
CA LEU A 153 -12.23 -18.95 0.26
C LEU A 153 -13.60 -19.15 -0.39
N VAL A 154 -13.64 -19.42 -1.69
CA VAL A 154 -14.87 -19.75 -2.41
C VAL A 154 -15.49 -21.05 -1.87
N ASP A 155 -14.71 -22.12 -1.74
CA ASP A 155 -15.18 -23.41 -1.21
C ASP A 155 -15.79 -23.26 0.19
N ALA A 156 -15.22 -22.41 1.04
CA ALA A 156 -15.71 -22.17 2.40
C ALA A 156 -16.93 -21.23 2.46
N ALA A 157 -17.08 -20.31 1.50
CA ALA A 157 -18.09 -19.26 1.54
C ALA A 157 -19.25 -19.45 0.53
N GLN A 158 -19.20 -20.45 -0.36
CA GLN A 158 -20.19 -20.62 -1.43
C GLN A 158 -21.64 -20.73 -0.96
N ASP A 159 -21.87 -21.29 0.24
CA ASP A 159 -23.21 -21.50 0.80
C ASP A 159 -23.77 -20.24 1.49
N VAL A 160 -23.00 -19.14 1.53
CA VAL A 160 -23.39 -17.88 2.16
C VAL A 160 -24.18 -17.02 1.17
N ILE A 161 -25.50 -17.15 1.20
CA ILE A 161 -26.47 -16.45 0.35
C ILE A 161 -27.44 -15.65 1.22
N ILE A 162 -27.96 -14.53 0.70
CA ILE A 162 -29.03 -13.78 1.37
C ILE A 162 -30.36 -14.53 1.26
N ASN A 163 -30.81 -15.12 2.37
CA ASN A 163 -31.97 -16.01 2.40
C ASN A 163 -33.19 -15.43 3.13
N LEU A 164 -33.01 -14.35 3.89
CA LEU A 164 -34.06 -13.69 4.68
C LEU A 164 -33.83 -12.18 4.67
N GLU A 165 -34.88 -11.39 4.84
CA GLU A 165 -34.74 -9.94 5.01
C GLU A 165 -34.16 -9.62 6.39
N ASP A 166 -34.80 -10.12 7.45
CA ASP A 166 -34.39 -9.92 8.84
C ASP A 166 -34.45 -11.23 9.65
N CYS A 167 -33.36 -11.58 10.34
CA CYS A 167 -33.35 -12.69 11.29
C CYS A 167 -33.89 -12.33 12.68
N GLY A 168 -34.19 -11.06 12.94
CA GLY A 168 -34.73 -10.59 14.22
C GLY A 168 -33.70 -10.50 15.37
N THR A 169 -32.43 -10.83 15.13
CA THR A 169 -31.41 -10.77 16.18
C THR A 169 -31.20 -9.33 16.67
N VAL A 170 -31.08 -9.18 17.98
CA VAL A 170 -30.70 -7.94 18.68
C VAL A 170 -29.18 -7.89 18.91
N ASN A 171 -28.48 -8.97 18.58
CA ASN A 171 -27.05 -9.07 18.70
C ASN A 171 -26.35 -8.33 17.55
N GLY A 172 -25.23 -7.71 17.89
CA GLY A 172 -24.42 -6.93 16.98
C GLY A 172 -23.02 -6.78 17.53
N ILE A 173 -22.13 -6.23 16.72
CA ILE A 173 -20.75 -5.96 17.09
C ILE A 173 -20.58 -4.46 17.35
N VAL A 174 -19.77 -4.13 18.36
CA VAL A 174 -19.39 -2.73 18.64
C VAL A 174 -18.22 -2.37 17.73
N VAL A 175 -18.38 -1.34 16.92
CA VAL A 175 -17.35 -0.82 16.02
C VAL A 175 -16.87 0.54 16.55
N ARG A 176 -15.56 0.73 16.50
CA ARG A 176 -14.83 1.95 16.90
C ARG A 176 -13.83 2.34 15.81
N SER A 177 -13.29 3.56 15.84
CA SER A 177 -12.15 3.91 14.99
C SER A 177 -10.97 2.96 15.21
N ILE A 178 -10.17 2.74 14.17
CA ILE A 178 -8.95 1.92 14.24
C ILE A 178 -7.75 2.85 14.41
N TYR A 179 -7.05 2.68 15.52
CA TYR A 179 -5.82 3.40 15.83
C TYR A 179 -4.60 2.48 15.66
N GLU A 180 -3.54 3.01 15.07
CA GLU A 180 -2.24 2.38 14.99
C GLU A 180 -1.22 3.31 15.67
N GLY A 181 -0.90 3.00 16.94
CA GLY A 181 -0.20 3.96 17.81
C GLY A 181 -1.10 5.16 18.14
N ASP A 182 -0.60 6.36 17.86
CA ASP A 182 -1.32 7.62 18.07
C ASP A 182 -2.05 8.12 16.81
N GLU A 183 -1.89 7.43 15.67
CA GLU A 183 -2.53 7.81 14.41
C GLU A 183 -3.85 7.05 14.20
N GLU A 184 -4.90 7.79 13.86
CA GLU A 184 -6.19 7.23 13.45
C GLU A 184 -6.10 6.80 11.99
N VAL A 185 -6.03 5.49 11.74
CA VAL A 185 -5.86 4.92 10.40
C VAL A 185 -7.19 4.85 9.66
N VAL A 186 -8.25 4.46 10.36
CA VAL A 186 -9.60 4.34 9.80
C VAL A 186 -10.62 4.92 10.76
N ASP A 187 -11.27 5.99 10.32
CA ASP A 187 -12.34 6.65 11.04
C ASP A 187 -13.61 5.77 11.15
N LEU A 188 -14.37 5.95 12.23
CA LEU A 188 -15.63 5.26 12.48
C LEU A 188 -16.60 5.44 11.33
N GLY A 189 -16.70 6.65 10.76
CA GLY A 189 -17.61 6.96 9.65
C GLY A 189 -17.43 6.02 8.47
N GLN A 190 -16.19 5.78 8.05
CA GLN A 190 -15.88 4.85 6.95
C GLN A 190 -16.25 3.40 7.27
N ARG A 191 -16.17 2.98 8.54
CA ARG A 191 -16.47 1.60 8.95
C ARG A 191 -17.96 1.30 9.03
N ILE A 192 -18.78 2.29 9.33
CA ILE A 192 -20.24 2.12 9.55
C ILE A 192 -21.07 2.35 8.28
N ILE A 193 -20.54 3.01 7.26
CA ILE A 193 -21.25 3.23 5.99
C ILE A 193 -21.69 1.90 5.38
N GLY A 194 -22.96 1.83 4.98
CA GLY A 194 -23.58 0.65 4.39
C GLY A 194 -23.93 -0.45 5.38
N ARG A 195 -23.74 -0.24 6.69
CA ARG A 195 -24.15 -1.17 7.76
C ARG A 195 -25.48 -0.76 8.38
N VAL A 196 -26.10 -1.67 9.12
CA VAL A 196 -27.36 -1.43 9.81
C VAL A 196 -27.12 -1.22 11.30
N SER A 197 -27.66 -0.15 11.88
CA SER A 197 -27.52 0.14 13.30
C SER A 197 -28.37 -0.81 14.17
N CYS A 198 -27.82 -1.29 15.28
CA CYS A 198 -28.60 -1.98 16.32
C CYS A 198 -29.29 -0.99 17.27
N GLU A 199 -28.77 0.23 17.36
CA GLU A 199 -29.14 1.21 18.38
C GLU A 199 -29.72 2.47 17.75
N THR A 200 -30.52 3.19 18.52
CA THR A 200 -31.05 4.49 18.11
C THR A 200 -30.20 5.59 18.74
N ILE A 201 -29.53 6.40 17.92
CA ILE A 201 -28.76 7.55 18.39
C ILE A 201 -29.53 8.83 18.12
N ALA A 202 -29.70 9.64 19.17
CA ALA A 202 -30.28 10.96 19.10
C ALA A 202 -29.19 12.03 19.17
N ASP A 203 -29.49 13.18 18.58
CA ASP A 203 -28.61 14.35 18.67
C ASP A 203 -28.51 14.82 20.13
N PRO A 204 -27.30 14.97 20.70
CA PRO A 204 -27.13 15.47 22.06
C PRO A 204 -27.61 16.92 22.21
N VAL A 205 -27.62 17.72 21.14
CA VAL A 205 -28.08 19.11 21.13
C VAL A 205 -29.60 19.16 20.98
N GLU A 206 -30.16 18.38 20.05
CA GLU A 206 -31.60 18.29 19.79
C GLU A 206 -32.14 16.88 20.11
N LYS A 207 -32.41 16.58 21.40
CA LYS A 207 -32.86 15.24 21.86
C LYS A 207 -34.09 14.65 21.13
N LYS A 208 -34.87 15.47 20.42
CA LYS A 208 -36.02 15.02 19.61
C LYS A 208 -35.62 14.52 18.21
N LYS A 209 -34.45 14.91 17.71
CA LYS A 209 -33.94 14.53 16.40
C LYS A 209 -33.11 13.25 16.54
N LYS A 210 -33.63 12.16 15.99
CA LYS A 210 -32.92 10.87 15.88
C LYS A 210 -32.11 10.88 14.60
N ILE A 211 -30.79 10.68 14.70
CA ILE A 211 -29.87 10.66 13.56
C ILE A 211 -29.95 9.30 12.87
N VAL A 212 -29.95 8.24 13.67
CA VAL A 212 -30.13 6.86 13.20
C VAL A 212 -31.08 6.14 14.15
N LYS A 213 -31.99 5.36 13.60
CA LYS A 213 -32.86 4.44 14.34
C LYS A 213 -32.26 3.04 14.37
N ALA A 214 -32.67 2.24 15.36
CA ALA A 214 -32.41 0.81 15.32
C ALA A 214 -33.01 0.21 14.03
N ASN A 215 -32.30 -0.74 13.42
CA ASN A 215 -32.64 -1.35 12.14
C ASN A 215 -32.70 -0.36 10.96
N GLN A 216 -31.97 0.76 11.04
CA GLN A 216 -31.81 1.68 9.92
C GLN A 216 -30.45 1.48 9.25
N LEU A 217 -30.44 1.48 7.92
CA LEU A 217 -29.22 1.51 7.12
C LEU A 217 -28.50 2.86 7.31
N ILE A 218 -27.19 2.81 7.46
CA ILE A 218 -26.33 3.98 7.63
C ILE A 218 -25.79 4.40 6.27
N ASP A 219 -26.31 5.51 5.75
CA ASP A 219 -25.81 6.17 4.54
C ASP A 219 -24.67 7.16 4.87
N GLU A 220 -23.98 7.68 3.86
CA GLU A 220 -22.85 8.61 4.01
C GLU A 220 -23.23 9.86 4.81
N LYS A 221 -24.47 10.35 4.64
CA LYS A 221 -25.00 11.50 5.40
C LYS A 221 -25.17 11.18 6.88
N ILE A 222 -25.70 9.99 7.19
CA ILE A 222 -25.91 9.55 8.58
C ILE A 222 -24.56 9.32 9.25
N ALA A 223 -23.60 8.72 8.54
CA ALA A 223 -22.24 8.53 9.05
C ALA A 223 -21.54 9.86 9.36
N ALA A 224 -21.64 10.85 8.47
CA ALA A 224 -21.08 12.19 8.70
C ALA A 224 -21.76 12.91 9.88
N ASP A 225 -23.07 12.74 10.05
CA ASP A 225 -23.81 13.30 11.19
C ASP A 225 -23.38 12.66 12.51
N LEU A 226 -23.19 11.33 12.54
CA LEU A 226 -22.70 10.61 13.71
C LEU A 226 -21.27 11.01 14.09
N GLN A 227 -20.40 11.21 13.10
CA GLN A 227 -19.03 11.66 13.32
C GLN A 227 -18.98 13.09 13.85
N ARG A 228 -19.79 14.00 13.30
CA ARG A 228 -19.88 15.40 13.76
C ARG A 228 -20.31 15.53 15.21
N ILE A 229 -21.08 14.57 15.70
CA ILE A 229 -21.54 14.53 17.10
C ILE A 229 -20.51 13.90 18.04
N GLY A 230 -19.44 13.32 17.50
CA GLY A 230 -18.36 12.71 18.29
C GLY A 230 -18.76 11.36 18.87
N VAL A 231 -19.54 10.55 18.14
CA VAL A 231 -19.82 9.17 18.55
C VAL A 231 -18.53 8.35 18.43
N GLU A 232 -18.00 7.85 19.55
CA GLU A 232 -16.74 7.07 19.56
C GLU A 232 -16.94 5.60 19.17
N SER A 233 -18.13 5.04 19.44
CA SER A 233 -18.45 3.67 19.10
C SER A 233 -19.92 3.47 18.79
N LEU A 234 -20.22 2.52 17.91
CA LEU A 234 -21.58 2.19 17.49
C LEU A 234 -21.76 0.68 17.44
N LYS A 235 -22.88 0.19 18.01
CA LYS A 235 -23.28 -1.20 17.84
C LYS A 235 -24.02 -1.38 16.50
N ILE A 236 -23.42 -2.14 15.59
CA ILE A 236 -23.99 -2.46 14.27
C ILE A 236 -24.35 -3.94 14.17
N ARG A 237 -25.31 -4.25 13.29
CA ARG A 237 -25.58 -5.64 12.91
C ARG A 237 -24.40 -6.19 12.11
N SER A 238 -24.15 -7.48 12.26
CA SER A 238 -23.04 -8.17 11.62
C SER A 238 -23.46 -9.54 11.12
N VAL A 239 -22.82 -9.96 10.03
CA VAL A 239 -22.94 -11.32 9.49
C VAL A 239 -22.52 -12.39 10.51
N LEU A 240 -21.63 -12.05 11.44
CA LEU A 240 -21.15 -12.97 12.49
C LEU A 240 -22.18 -13.23 13.60
N THR A 241 -23.09 -12.29 13.83
CA THR A 241 -24.13 -12.40 14.87
C THR A 241 -25.50 -12.72 14.27
N CYS A 242 -25.54 -13.12 12.99
CA CYS A 242 -26.77 -13.44 12.29
C CYS A 242 -27.31 -14.81 12.75
N GLU A 243 -28.59 -14.86 13.12
CA GLU A 243 -29.25 -16.09 13.60
C GLU A 243 -29.99 -16.83 12.48
N CYS A 244 -29.56 -16.64 11.23
CA CYS A 244 -30.15 -17.33 10.09
C CYS A 244 -29.63 -18.77 10.03
N GLY A 245 -30.52 -19.76 9.88
CA GLY A 245 -30.12 -21.18 9.89
C GLY A 245 -29.22 -21.58 8.72
N ARG A 246 -29.41 -21.00 7.53
CA ARG A 246 -28.54 -21.13 6.36
C ARG A 246 -28.37 -19.77 5.68
N GLY A 247 -27.14 -19.42 5.31
CA GLY A 247 -26.86 -18.11 4.71
C GLY A 247 -26.95 -16.98 5.74
N VAL A 248 -27.29 -15.78 5.27
CA VAL A 248 -27.33 -14.56 6.08
C VAL A 248 -28.60 -13.77 5.76
N CYS A 249 -29.07 -12.93 6.69
CA CYS A 249 -30.17 -12.02 6.40
C CYS A 249 -29.68 -10.69 5.82
N ALA A 250 -30.52 -10.03 5.01
CA ALA A 250 -30.19 -8.77 4.36
C ALA A 250 -29.81 -7.67 5.36
N MET A 251 -30.51 -7.61 6.50
CA MET A 251 -30.24 -6.64 7.58
C MET A 251 -28.89 -6.83 8.29
N CYS A 252 -28.38 -8.06 8.40
CA CYS A 252 -27.07 -8.30 9.02
C CYS A 252 -25.90 -8.04 8.05
N TYR A 253 -26.17 -8.10 6.73
CA TYR A 253 -25.19 -7.77 5.70
C TYR A 253 -25.15 -6.26 5.42
N GLY A 254 -26.32 -5.67 5.16
CA GLY A 254 -26.52 -4.26 4.86
C GLY A 254 -26.53 -3.96 3.35
N ARG A 255 -25.69 -3.00 2.95
CA ARG A 255 -25.61 -2.49 1.57
C ARG A 255 -24.74 -3.38 0.69
N ASN A 256 -25.18 -3.63 -0.54
CA ASN A 256 -24.32 -4.18 -1.58
C ASN A 256 -23.43 -3.05 -2.13
N LEU A 257 -22.11 -3.19 -1.94
CA LEU A 257 -21.13 -2.18 -2.33
C LEU A 257 -20.96 -2.04 -3.85
N ALA A 258 -21.34 -3.04 -4.64
CA ALA A 258 -21.25 -2.98 -6.10
C ALA A 258 -22.39 -2.15 -6.72
N THR A 259 -23.60 -2.22 -6.16
CA THR A 259 -24.78 -1.51 -6.66
C THR A 259 -25.08 -0.23 -5.89
N GLY A 260 -24.51 -0.09 -4.69
CA GLY A 260 -24.82 0.99 -3.77
C GLY A 260 -26.25 0.93 -3.22
N GLN A 261 -26.95 -0.19 -3.37
CA GLN A 261 -28.32 -0.39 -2.86
C GLN A 261 -28.33 -1.40 -1.72
N PHE A 262 -29.46 -1.50 -1.02
CA PHE A 262 -29.66 -2.57 -0.04
C PHE A 262 -29.57 -3.93 -0.73
N VAL A 263 -28.93 -4.90 -0.06
CA VAL A 263 -28.69 -6.23 -0.62
C VAL A 263 -30.01 -6.95 -0.92
N LYS A 264 -30.09 -7.60 -2.08
CA LYS A 264 -31.30 -8.32 -2.50
C LYS A 264 -31.27 -9.78 -2.06
N MET A 265 -32.46 -10.34 -1.92
CA MET A 265 -32.66 -11.77 -1.69
C MET A 265 -32.06 -12.60 -2.83
N GLY A 266 -31.38 -13.69 -2.47
CA GLY A 266 -30.71 -14.58 -3.42
C GLY A 266 -29.30 -14.14 -3.85
N GLU A 267 -28.78 -13.01 -3.35
CA GLU A 267 -27.41 -12.60 -3.66
C GLU A 267 -26.38 -13.51 -2.98
N ALA A 268 -25.44 -14.03 -3.78
CA ALA A 268 -24.35 -14.90 -3.34
C ALA A 268 -23.20 -14.10 -2.70
N VAL A 269 -23.48 -13.47 -1.55
CA VAL A 269 -22.54 -12.59 -0.85
C VAL A 269 -21.24 -13.28 -0.43
N GLY A 270 -21.26 -14.59 -0.19
CA GLY A 270 -20.05 -15.36 0.11
C GLY A 270 -19.06 -15.43 -1.06
N ILE A 271 -19.55 -15.64 -2.28
CA ILE A 271 -18.72 -15.63 -3.50
C ILE A 271 -18.12 -14.24 -3.72
N ILE A 272 -18.94 -13.19 -3.56
CA ILE A 272 -18.50 -11.80 -3.69
C ILE A 272 -17.40 -11.48 -2.66
N ALA A 273 -17.57 -11.89 -1.41
CA ALA A 273 -16.60 -11.69 -0.35
C ALA A 273 -15.28 -12.43 -0.63
N ALA A 274 -15.35 -13.69 -1.06
CA ALA A 274 -14.16 -14.47 -1.41
C ALA A 274 -13.36 -13.81 -2.56
N GLN A 275 -14.03 -13.33 -3.59
CA GLN A 275 -13.40 -12.62 -4.71
C GLN A 275 -12.81 -11.27 -4.30
N SER A 276 -13.52 -10.53 -3.43
CA SER A 276 -13.08 -9.24 -2.92
C SER A 276 -11.82 -9.33 -2.04
N ILE A 277 -11.50 -10.52 -1.53
CA ILE A 277 -10.23 -10.79 -0.84
C ILE A 277 -9.19 -11.36 -1.82
N GLY A 278 -9.61 -12.31 -2.66
CA GLY A 278 -8.71 -13.07 -3.54
C GLY A 278 -8.10 -12.26 -4.68
N GLU A 279 -8.89 -11.43 -5.37
CA GLU A 279 -8.40 -10.62 -6.49
C GLU A 279 -7.37 -9.57 -6.02
N PRO A 280 -7.62 -8.76 -4.97
CA PRO A 280 -6.63 -7.82 -4.48
C PRO A 280 -5.40 -8.53 -3.91
N GLY A 281 -5.57 -9.68 -3.24
CA GLY A 281 -4.45 -10.48 -2.74
C GLY A 281 -3.52 -10.93 -3.88
N THR A 282 -4.09 -11.44 -4.97
CA THR A 282 -3.32 -11.82 -6.17
C THR A 282 -2.63 -10.61 -6.80
N GLN A 283 -3.33 -9.48 -6.90
CA GLN A 283 -2.78 -8.24 -7.45
C GLN A 283 -1.60 -7.70 -6.61
N LEU A 284 -1.73 -7.68 -5.28
CA LEU A 284 -0.66 -7.28 -4.37
C LEU A 284 0.56 -8.19 -4.54
N THR A 285 0.33 -9.49 -4.64
CA THR A 285 1.40 -10.46 -4.87
C THR A 285 2.15 -10.17 -6.18
N MET A 286 1.43 -9.83 -7.25
CA MET A 286 2.07 -9.48 -8.51
C MET A 286 2.81 -8.14 -8.45
N ARG A 287 2.21 -7.11 -7.85
CA ARG A 287 2.77 -5.74 -7.85
C ARG A 287 3.99 -5.58 -6.95
N THR A 288 4.04 -6.26 -5.81
CA THR A 288 5.13 -6.07 -4.81
C THR A 288 6.46 -6.66 -5.27
N PHE A 289 6.46 -7.79 -5.98
CA PHE A 289 7.72 -8.51 -6.30
C PHE A 289 8.31 -8.15 -7.67
N HIS A 290 7.55 -7.52 -8.56
CA HIS A 290 8.05 -7.08 -9.87
C HIS A 290 9.04 -5.90 -9.81
N ILE A 291 9.17 -5.23 -8.64
CA ILE A 291 10.12 -4.13 -8.43
C ILE A 291 11.47 -4.64 -7.87
N GLY A 292 11.59 -5.96 -7.63
CA GLY A 292 12.70 -6.63 -6.91
C GLY A 292 14.13 -6.43 -7.42
N GLY A 293 14.35 -5.60 -8.44
CA GLY A 293 15.68 -5.11 -8.79
C GLY A 293 16.27 -4.15 -7.76
N THR A 294 15.49 -3.25 -7.17
CA THR A 294 16.02 -2.21 -6.27
C THR A 294 15.63 -2.45 -4.82
N ALA A 295 16.61 -2.45 -3.91
CA ALA A 295 16.34 -2.42 -2.48
C ALA A 295 15.98 -0.98 -2.09
N SER A 296 14.70 -0.74 -1.84
CA SER A 296 14.21 0.44 -1.13
C SER A 296 13.37 -0.06 0.02
N GLN A 297 13.75 0.29 1.25
CA GLN A 297 12.90 0.10 2.43
C GLN A 297 11.66 0.99 2.30
#